data_AF-A0A4P6YT63-F1
#
_entry.id   AF-A0A4P6YT63-F1
#
_cell.length_a   1.000
_cell.length_b   1.000
_cell.length_c   1.000
_cell.angle_alpha   90.00
_cell.angle_beta   90.00
_cell.angle_gamma   90.00
#
_symmetry.space_group_name_H-M   'P 1'
#
loop_
_entity.id
_entity.type
_entity.pdbx_description
1 polymer ?
#
loop_
_entity_poly.entity_id
_entity_poly.type
_entity_poly.pdbx_seq_one_letter_code
_entity_poly.pdbx_strand_id
1 'polypeptide(L)'
;MTIFANVVAKLPTEFQATMNDQLVRKLTDKLVIKQNTVALGTALLNIIDSQLEVQDMKNAKVSLENFKHFYQHTDNYLLRGRYHYFTGIFKILTGEIELGQRTAQTAINRLELFGNPELSVVHERYLQEVLNNTHQ
;
A
#
# COMPACT_ATOMS: atom_id res chain seq x y z
N MET A 1 -15.89 -2.33 9.85
CA MET A 1 -15.73 -3.58 9.07
C MET A 1 -14.24 -3.76 8.76
N THR A 2 -13.50 -4.52 9.58
CA THR A 2 -12.03 -4.48 9.58
C THR A 2 -11.37 -5.86 9.71
N ILE A 3 -12.15 -6.94 9.83
CA ILE A 3 -11.63 -8.30 10.06
C ILE A 3 -10.96 -8.86 8.80
N PHE A 4 -11.59 -8.69 7.63
CA PHE A 4 -11.09 -9.28 6.38
C PHE A 4 -9.70 -8.75 5.98
N ALA A 5 -9.49 -7.42 5.97
CA ALA A 5 -8.21 -6.82 5.61
C ALA A 5 -7.07 -7.25 6.54
N ASN A 6 -7.35 -7.42 7.83
CA ASN A 6 -6.37 -7.83 8.83
C ASN A 6 -6.08 -9.33 8.78
N VAL A 7 -7.04 -10.16 8.35
CA VAL A 7 -6.84 -11.60 8.18
C VAL A 7 -5.98 -11.87 6.95
N VAL A 8 -6.26 -11.19 5.82
CA VAL A 8 -5.51 -11.42 4.58
C VAL A 8 -4.03 -11.06 4.74
N ALA A 9 -3.70 -9.97 5.43
CA ALA A 9 -2.32 -9.56 5.70
C ALA A 9 -1.54 -10.54 6.61
N LYS A 10 -2.22 -11.45 7.31
CA LYS A 10 -1.58 -12.47 8.16
C LYS A 10 -1.38 -13.82 7.47
N LEU A 11 -1.88 -13.97 6.23
CA LEU A 11 -1.68 -15.19 5.46
C LEU A 11 -0.25 -15.26 4.90
N PRO A 12 0.29 -16.44 4.59
CA PRO A 12 1.55 -16.56 3.85
C PRO A 12 1.48 -15.84 2.50
N THR A 13 2.61 -15.31 2.00
CA THR A 13 2.65 -14.42 0.83
C THR A 13 2.07 -15.05 -0.44
N GLU A 14 2.20 -16.37 -0.61
CA GLU A 14 1.58 -17.13 -1.70
C GLU A 14 0.02 -17.07 -1.70
N PHE A 15 -0.58 -17.15 -0.51
CA PHE A 15 -2.02 -17.00 -0.34
C PHE A 15 -2.45 -15.54 -0.49
N GLN A 16 -1.62 -14.60 -0.04
CA GLN A 16 -1.85 -13.18 -0.27
C GLN A 16 -1.84 -12.84 -1.76
N ALA A 17 -0.92 -13.39 -2.55
CA ALA A 17 -0.85 -13.20 -4.00
C ALA A 17 -2.13 -13.71 -4.69
N THR A 18 -2.59 -14.90 -4.30
CA THR A 18 -3.86 -15.47 -4.80
C THR A 18 -5.05 -14.57 -4.44
N MET A 19 -5.10 -14.06 -3.21
CA MET A 19 -6.18 -13.20 -2.75
C MET A 19 -6.16 -11.83 -3.45
N ASN A 20 -4.97 -11.25 -3.66
CA ASN A 20 -4.78 -10.02 -4.40
C ASN A 20 -5.37 -10.12 -5.82
N ASP A 21 -5.05 -11.19 -6.56
CA ASP A 21 -5.61 -11.42 -7.90
C ASP A 21 -7.14 -11.57 -7.89
N GLN A 22 -7.70 -12.28 -6.89
CA GLN A 22 -9.14 -12.42 -6.76
C GLN A 22 -9.84 -11.09 -6.43
N LEU A 23 -9.23 -10.27 -5.57
CA LEU A 23 -9.76 -8.97 -5.19
C LEU A 23 -9.77 -8.02 -6.39
N VAL A 24 -8.69 -7.98 -7.17
CA VAL A 24 -8.62 -7.17 -8.41
C VAL A 24 -9.69 -7.61 -9.41
N ARG A 25 -9.85 -8.92 -9.65
CA ARG A 25 -10.90 -9.42 -10.57
C ARG A 25 -12.30 -8.99 -10.15
N LYS A 26 -12.62 -9.07 -8.85
CA LYS A 26 -13.91 -8.62 -8.32
C LYS A 26 -14.13 -7.11 -8.44
N LEU A 27 -13.05 -6.33 -8.49
CA LEU A 27 -13.09 -4.87 -8.62
C LEU A 27 -13.29 -4.41 -10.07
N THR A 28 -12.84 -5.20 -11.05
CA THR A 28 -13.07 -4.92 -12.48
C THR A 28 -14.55 -5.12 -12.89
N ASP A 29 -15.28 -5.95 -12.15
CA ASP A 29 -16.74 -6.10 -12.30
C ASP A 29 -17.47 -4.89 -11.68
N LYS A 30 -17.86 -3.96 -12.57
CA LYS A 30 -18.37 -2.60 -12.32
C LYS A 30 -19.51 -2.41 -11.29
N LEU A 31 -20.13 -3.47 -10.78
CA LEU A 31 -21.24 -3.38 -9.82
C LEU A 31 -20.80 -3.26 -8.35
N VAL A 32 -19.60 -3.74 -7.97
CA VAL A 32 -19.17 -3.82 -6.55
C VAL A 32 -18.41 -2.57 -6.08
N ILE A 33 -17.98 -1.73 -7.02
CA ILE A 33 -17.04 -0.64 -6.78
C ILE A 33 -17.62 0.40 -5.80
N LYS A 34 -18.81 0.95 -6.01
CA LYS A 34 -19.26 2.12 -5.21
C LYS A 34 -19.45 1.87 -3.70
N GLN A 35 -19.81 0.66 -3.27
CA GLN A 35 -20.10 0.40 -1.85
C GLN A 35 -18.93 -0.20 -1.07
N ASN A 36 -17.98 -0.87 -1.73
CA ASN A 36 -16.89 -1.60 -1.04
C ASN A 36 -15.47 -1.13 -1.39
N THR A 37 -15.31 -0.08 -2.22
CA THR A 37 -14.01 0.45 -2.64
C THR A 37 -13.05 0.69 -1.47
N VAL A 38 -13.51 1.31 -0.38
CA VAL A 38 -12.62 1.65 0.75
C VAL A 38 -12.09 0.39 1.46
N ALA A 39 -12.96 -0.58 1.72
CA ALA A 39 -12.58 -1.81 2.40
C ALA A 39 -11.65 -2.69 1.55
N LEU A 40 -11.96 -2.83 0.25
CA LEU A 40 -11.15 -3.60 -0.69
C LEU A 40 -9.79 -2.94 -0.93
N GLY A 41 -9.78 -1.62 -1.13
CA GLY A 41 -8.53 -0.86 -1.23
C GLY A 41 -7.68 -0.97 0.04
N THR A 42 -8.31 -0.91 1.22
CA THR A 42 -7.58 -1.10 2.48
C THR A 42 -6.97 -2.51 2.58
N ALA A 43 -7.70 -3.55 2.17
CA ALA A 43 -7.18 -4.91 2.17
C ALA A 43 -5.97 -5.06 1.23
N LEU A 44 -6.05 -4.51 0.02
CA LEU A 44 -4.93 -4.54 -0.93
C LEU A 44 -3.69 -3.78 -0.41
N LEU A 45 -3.88 -2.62 0.23
CA LEU A 45 -2.78 -1.88 0.84
C LEU A 45 -2.13 -2.64 1.99
N ASN A 46 -2.91 -3.36 2.81
CA ASN A 46 -2.36 -4.17 3.89
C ASN A 46 -1.58 -5.40 3.37
N ILE A 47 -1.95 -5.95 2.21
CA ILE A 47 -1.15 -6.98 1.52
C ILE A 47 0.20 -6.40 1.11
N ILE A 48 0.21 -5.21 0.48
CA ILE A 48 1.45 -4.54 0.06
C ILE A 48 2.35 -4.31 1.28
N ASP A 49 1.79 -3.77 2.36
CA ASP A 49 2.52 -3.50 3.60
C ASP A 49 3.18 -4.77 4.16
N SER A 50 2.42 -5.85 4.31
CA SER A 50 2.92 -7.15 4.78
C SER A 50 4.04 -7.70 3.90
N GLN A 51 3.91 -7.58 2.57
CA GLN A 51 4.92 -8.06 1.63
C GLN A 51 6.21 -7.23 1.68
N LEU A 52 6.09 -5.91 1.90
CA LEU A 52 7.24 -5.03 2.09
C LEU A 52 7.96 -5.32 3.41
N GLU A 53 7.21 -5.55 4.49
CA GLU A 53 7.74 -5.88 5.82
C GLU A 53 8.61 -7.16 5.80
N VAL A 54 8.15 -8.20 5.11
CA VAL A 54 8.91 -9.46 4.94
C VAL A 54 9.91 -9.44 3.77
N GLN A 55 10.09 -8.28 3.14
CA GLN A 55 10.94 -8.05 1.98
C GLN A 55 10.65 -8.94 0.74
N ASP A 56 9.41 -9.37 0.55
CA ASP A 56 8.97 -10.09 -0.65
C ASP A 56 8.73 -9.11 -1.81
N MET A 57 9.82 -8.57 -2.36
CA MET A 57 9.78 -7.53 -3.41
C MET A 57 9.08 -8.02 -4.68
N LYS A 58 9.13 -9.32 -4.97
CA LYS A 58 8.45 -9.90 -6.14
C LYS A 58 6.95 -9.73 -6.01
N ASN A 59 6.37 -10.16 -4.89
CA ASN A 59 4.93 -10.06 -4.68
C ASN A 59 4.50 -8.62 -4.38
N ALA A 60 5.30 -7.85 -3.64
CA ALA A 60 5.02 -6.43 -3.39
C ALA A 60 4.88 -5.63 -4.70
N LYS A 61 5.76 -5.88 -5.70
CA LYS A 61 5.67 -5.27 -7.02
C LYS A 61 4.36 -5.60 -7.72
N VAL A 62 3.95 -6.87 -7.72
CA VAL A 62 2.68 -7.32 -8.33
C VAL A 62 1.50 -6.65 -7.63
N SER A 63 1.50 -6.61 -6.29
CA SER A 63 0.45 -5.97 -5.50
C SER A 63 0.35 -4.46 -5.72
N LEU A 64 1.48 -3.77 -5.89
CA LEU A 64 1.51 -2.36 -6.26
C LEU A 64 0.87 -2.12 -7.64
N GLU A 65 1.23 -2.90 -8.67
CA GLU A 65 0.62 -2.75 -10.00
C GLU A 65 -0.88 -3.11 -9.98
N ASN A 66 -1.27 -4.14 -9.24
CA ASN A 66 -2.67 -4.51 -9.03
C ASN A 66 -3.46 -3.37 -8.36
N PHE A 67 -2.88 -2.74 -7.33
CA PHE A 67 -3.48 -1.57 -6.70
C PHE A 67 -3.54 -0.37 -7.65
N LYS A 68 -2.53 -0.21 -8.51
CA LYS A 68 -2.47 0.84 -9.53
C LYS A 68 -3.68 0.77 -10.49
N HIS A 69 -4.09 -0.44 -10.88
CA HIS A 69 -5.30 -0.62 -11.68
C HIS A 69 -6.57 -0.31 -10.88
N PHE A 70 -6.62 -0.69 -9.61
CA PHE A 70 -7.75 -0.38 -8.74
C PHE A 70 -7.93 1.12 -8.48
N TYR A 71 -6.87 1.89 -8.21
CA TYR A 71 -7.02 3.30 -7.84
C TYR A 71 -7.49 4.20 -9.00
N GLN A 72 -7.36 3.76 -10.26
CA GLN A 72 -7.94 4.43 -11.44
C GLN A 72 -9.48 4.53 -11.35
N HIS A 73 -10.10 3.72 -10.49
CA HIS A 73 -11.56 3.66 -10.33
C HIS A 73 -12.04 4.22 -8.98
N THR A 74 -11.16 4.89 -8.20
CA THR A 74 -11.53 5.52 -6.92
C THR A 74 -10.94 6.92 -6.75
N ASP A 75 -11.78 7.87 -6.34
CA ASP A 75 -11.36 9.23 -5.94
C ASP A 75 -11.00 9.33 -4.44
N ASN A 76 -10.76 8.20 -3.78
CA ASN A 76 -10.39 8.21 -2.38
C ASN A 76 -8.92 8.64 -2.21
N TYR A 77 -8.74 9.90 -1.81
CA TYR A 77 -7.42 10.52 -1.60
C TYR A 77 -6.57 9.82 -0.53
N LEU A 78 -7.20 9.23 0.50
CA LEU A 78 -6.48 8.48 1.54
C LEU A 78 -5.84 7.21 0.98
N LEU A 79 -6.59 6.44 0.19
CA LEU A 79 -6.08 5.24 -0.47
C LEU A 79 -4.95 5.58 -1.45
N ARG A 80 -5.09 6.67 -2.22
CA ARG A 80 -4.05 7.15 -3.12
C ARG A 80 -2.78 7.58 -2.36
N GLY A 81 -2.93 8.29 -1.24
CA GLY A 81 -1.82 8.69 -0.38
C GLY A 81 -1.04 7.50 0.14
N ARG A 82 -1.72 6.49 0.69
CA ARG A 82 -1.08 5.26 1.19
C ARG A 82 -0.40 4.46 0.08
N TYR A 83 -1.00 4.36 -1.10
CA TYR A 83 -0.36 3.72 -2.24
C TYR A 83 0.95 4.41 -2.66
N HIS A 84 0.93 5.74 -2.76
CA HIS A 84 2.14 6.51 -3.07
C HIS A 84 3.22 6.34 -2.00
N TYR A 85 2.82 6.28 -0.73
CA TYR A 85 3.75 5.99 0.36
C TYR A 85 4.44 4.63 0.18
N PHE A 86 3.67 3.54 0.02
CA PHE A 86 4.25 2.20 -0.16
C PHE A 86 5.05 2.05 -1.46
N THR A 87 4.69 2.79 -2.52
CA THR A 87 5.52 2.88 -3.73
C THR A 87 6.89 3.51 -3.44
N GLY A 88 6.94 4.50 -2.55
CA GLY A 88 8.19 5.10 -2.08
C GLY A 88 9.03 4.11 -1.28
N ILE A 89 8.41 3.39 -0.33
CA ILE A 89 9.09 2.35 0.46
C ILE A 89 9.66 1.25 -0.43
N PHE A 90 8.88 0.74 -1.39
CA PHE A 90 9.35 -0.26 -2.37
C PHE A 90 10.61 0.21 -3.10
N LYS A 91 10.62 1.45 -3.61
CA LYS A 91 11.78 2.02 -4.30
C LYS A 91 13.03 2.09 -3.42
N ILE A 92 12.88 2.44 -2.14
CA ILE A 92 14.00 2.44 -1.20
C ILE A 92 14.57 1.03 -1.06
N LEU A 93 13.69 0.05 -0.81
CA LEU A 93 14.07 -1.35 -0.63
C LEU A 93 14.67 -1.99 -1.90
N THR A 94 14.36 -1.47 -3.09
CA THR A 94 14.96 -1.91 -4.37
C THR A 94 16.16 -1.08 -4.81
N GLY A 95 16.66 -0.16 -3.98
CA GLY A 95 17.90 0.59 -4.21
C GLY A 95 17.73 1.98 -4.85
N GLU A 96 16.52 2.40 -5.19
CA GLU A 96 16.21 3.76 -5.66
C GLU A 96 15.98 4.72 -4.48
N ILE A 97 16.92 4.76 -3.54
CA ILE A 97 16.75 5.36 -2.19
C ILE A 97 16.24 6.80 -2.26
N GLU A 98 16.93 7.70 -2.95
CA GLU A 98 16.54 9.12 -3.00
C GLU A 98 15.16 9.34 -3.63
N LEU A 99 14.88 8.63 -4.72
CA LEU A 99 13.59 8.75 -5.41
C LEU A 99 12.48 8.19 -4.53
N GLY A 100 12.73 7.06 -3.87
CA GLY A 100 11.80 6.43 -2.94
C GLY A 100 11.51 7.32 -1.74
N GLN A 101 12.53 7.91 -1.11
CA GLN A 101 12.38 8.85 0.00
C GLN A 101 11.55 10.07 -0.41
N ARG A 102 11.90 10.73 -1.53
CA ARG A 102 11.11 11.88 -2.04
C ARG A 102 9.65 11.50 -2.31
N THR A 103 9.42 10.30 -2.85
CA THR A 103 8.07 9.78 -3.12
C THR A 103 7.28 9.57 -1.82
N ALA A 104 7.88 8.90 -0.82
CA ALA A 104 7.25 8.62 0.47
C ALA A 104 6.97 9.91 1.26
N GLN A 105 7.92 10.85 1.32
CA GLN A 105 7.76 12.13 2.01
C GLN A 105 6.63 12.97 1.42
N THR A 106 6.53 13.00 0.08
CA THR A 106 5.43 13.71 -0.60
C THR A 106 4.07 13.12 -0.22
N ALA A 107 3.99 11.79 -0.06
CA ALA A 107 2.76 11.13 0.37
C ALA A 107 2.41 11.46 1.83
N ILE A 108 3.39 11.44 2.74
CA ILE A 108 3.24 11.82 4.16
C ILE A 108 2.69 13.24 4.29
N ASN A 109 3.32 14.21 3.61
CA ASN A 109 2.90 15.62 3.67
C ASN A 109 1.46 15.80 3.15
N ARG A 110 1.06 15.05 2.13
CA ARG A 110 -0.33 15.08 1.61
C ARG A 110 -1.32 14.49 2.60
N LEU A 111 -0.98 13.42 3.31
CA LEU A 111 -1.85 12.83 4.33
C LEU A 111 -2.11 13.82 5.47
N GLU A 112 -1.08 14.54 5.90
CA GLU A 112 -1.21 15.60 6.91
C GLU A 112 -2.13 16.73 6.43
N LEU A 113 -1.91 17.25 5.21
CA LEU A 113 -2.75 18.30 4.61
C LEU A 113 -4.22 17.89 4.44
N PHE A 114 -4.50 16.60 4.23
CA PHE A 114 -5.85 16.06 4.10
C PHE A 114 -6.46 15.63 5.45
N GLY A 115 -5.89 16.06 6.58
CA GLY A 115 -6.46 15.83 7.90
C GLY A 115 -6.21 14.44 8.48
N ASN A 116 -5.13 13.77 8.06
CA ASN A 116 -4.70 12.48 8.62
C ASN A 116 -3.31 12.57 9.29
N PRO A 117 -3.09 13.49 10.26
CA PRO A 117 -1.78 13.73 10.86
C PRO A 117 -1.26 12.55 11.71
N GLU A 118 -2.16 11.76 12.30
CA GLU A 118 -1.73 10.57 13.05
C GLU A 118 -1.09 9.53 12.13
N LEU A 119 -1.69 9.34 10.94
CA LEU A 119 -1.17 8.43 9.94
C LEU A 119 0.14 8.95 9.32
N SER A 120 0.28 10.27 9.15
CA SER A 120 1.53 10.86 8.65
C SER A 120 2.68 10.61 9.63
N VAL A 121 2.46 10.75 10.94
CA VAL A 121 3.47 10.44 11.98
C VAL A 121 3.88 8.98 11.96
N VAL A 122 2.93 8.05 11.81
CA VAL A 122 3.23 6.61 11.73
C VAL A 122 4.07 6.30 10.49
N HIS A 123 3.70 6.85 9.33
CA HIS A 123 4.42 6.66 8.08
C HIS A 123 5.81 7.32 8.07
N GLU A 124 5.96 8.48 8.71
CA GLU A 124 7.26 9.14 8.89
C GLU A 124 8.19 8.25 9.73
N ARG A 125 7.72 7.72 10.86
CA ARG A 125 8.53 6.82 11.70
C ARG A 125 9.02 5.60 10.93
N TYR A 126 8.11 4.91 10.23
CA TYR A 126 8.47 3.72 9.47
C TYR A 126 9.41 4.04 8.30
N LEU A 127 9.26 5.21 7.65
CA LEU A 127 10.20 5.66 6.62
C LEU A 127 11.63 5.81 7.17
N GLN A 128 11.77 6.42 8.36
CA GLN A 128 13.08 6.58 8.99
C GLN A 128 13.70 5.22 9.38
N GLU A 129 12.89 4.27 9.86
CA GLU A 129 13.34 2.91 10.14
C GLU A 129 13.87 2.21 8.88
N VAL A 130 13.13 2.28 7.77
CA VAL A 130 13.55 1.70 6.49
C VAL A 130 14.86 2.33 6.00
N LEU A 131 14.97 3.67 6.04
CA LEU A 131 16.17 4.39 5.61
C LEU A 131 17.40 3.99 6.44
N ASN A 132 17.25 3.94 7.77
CA ASN A 132 18.33 3.57 8.67
C ASN A 132 18.84 2.14 8.41
N ASN A 133 17.93 1.22 8.07
CA ASN A 133 18.29 -0.17 7.77
C ASN A 133 18.93 -0.35 6.39
N THR A 134 18.68 0.56 5.44
CA THR A 134 19.31 0.54 4.10
C THR A 134 20.70 1.20 4.04
N HIS A 135 21.10 1.92 5.08
CA HIS A 135 22.42 2.58 5.18
C HIS A 135 23.45 1.77 5.99
N GLN A 136 23.09 0.59 6.51
CA GLN A 136 23.98 -0.36 7.18
C GLN A 136 24.53 -1.38 6.19
#